data_AF-A0A529F719-F1
#
_entry.id   AF-A0A529F719-F1
#
_cell.length_a   1.000
_cell.length_b   1.000
_cell.length_c   1.000
_cell.angle_alpha   90.00
_cell.angle_beta   90.00
_cell.angle_gamma   90.00
#
_symmetry.space_group_name_H-M   'P 1'
#
loop_
_entity.id
_entity.type
_entity.pdbx_description
1 polymer ?
#
loop_
_entity_poly.entity_id
_entity_poly.type
_entity_poly.pdbx_seq_one_letter_code
_entity_poly.pdbx_strand_id
1 'polypeptide(L)' 'YEPLWNSANVDHVQITVAETVGLEDRVTYYDKAGALRDMVQNHMLQLLCLVAMEAPSSMDADAVRDEKLKVL' A
#
# COMPACT_ATOMS: atom_id res chain seq x y z
N TYR A 1 3.82 19.97 -4.72
CA TYR A 1 3.96 18.89 -5.72
C TYR A 1 2.61 18.46 -6.27
N GLU A 2 1.49 18.97 -5.73
CA GLU A 2 0.12 18.61 -6.14
C GLU A 2 -0.19 18.61 -7.65
N PRO A 3 0.31 19.53 -8.51
CA PRO A 3 -0.13 19.54 -9.91
C PRO A 3 0.43 18.39 -10.77
N LEU A 4 1.45 17.67 -10.30
CA LEU A 4 2.09 16.58 -11.05
C LEU A 4 1.58 15.18 -10.68
N TRP A 5 0.85 15.03 -9.57
CA TRP A 5 0.44 13.73 -9.05
C TRP A 5 -0.98 13.37 -9.51
N ASN A 6 -1.12 13.08 -10.80
CA ASN A 6 -2.39 12.68 -11.43
C ASN A 6 -2.14 11.90 -12.72
N SER A 7 -3.18 11.26 -13.25
CA SER A 7 -3.11 10.44 -14.47
C SER A 7 -2.76 11.21 -15.75
N ALA A 8 -2.81 12.55 -15.74
CA ALA A 8 -2.35 13.34 -16.88
C ALA A 8 -0.82 13.43 -16.95
N ASN A 9 -0.12 13.16 -15.84
CA ASN A 9 1.33 13.29 -15.72
C ASN A 9 2.03 11.99 -15.30
N VAL A 10 1.30 11.05 -14.69
CA VAL A 10 1.82 9.75 -14.22
C VAL A 10 1.21 8.63 -15.07
N ASP A 11 2.07 7.93 -15.81
CA ASP A 11 1.69 6.77 -16.64
C ASP A 11 1.42 5.53 -15.77
N HIS A 12 2.34 5.19 -14.85
CA HIS A 12 2.15 4.11 -13.90
C HIS A 12 2.92 4.35 -12.60
N VAL A 13 2.47 3.68 -11.53
CA VAL A 13 3.16 3.60 -10.25
C VAL A 13 3.51 2.15 -9.97
N GLN A 14 4.79 1.86 -9.76
CA GLN A 14 5.26 0.54 -9.40
C GLN A 14 5.69 0.50 -7.92
N ILE A 15 5.07 -0.39 -7.14
CA ILE A 15 5.44 -0.66 -5.75
C ILE A 15 6.13 -2.04 -5.73
N THR A 16 7.41 -2.07 -5.37
CA THR A 16 8.20 -3.32 -5.28
C THR A 16 8.64 -3.53 -3.84
N VAL A 17 8.26 -4.68 -3.27
CA VAL A 17 8.74 -5.17 -1.98
C VAL A 17 9.61 -6.38 -2.24
N ALA A 18 10.91 -6.26 -2.00
CA ALA A 18 11.87 -7.35 -2.15
C ALA A 18 12.46 -7.68 -0.78
N GLU A 19 12.32 -8.93 -0.36
CA GLU A 19 12.93 -9.44 0.86
C GLU A 19 14.10 -10.36 0.49
N THR A 20 15.25 -10.14 1.13
CA THR A 20 16.48 -10.92 0.90
C THR A 20 16.56 -12.17 1.79
N VAL A 21 15.70 -12.28 2.80
CA VAL A 21 15.66 -13.39 3.78
C VAL A 21 14.63 -14.42 3.32
N GLY A 22 15.00 -15.70 3.33
CA GLY A 22 14.10 -16.80 2.98
C GLY A 22 13.06 -17.10 4.07
N LEU A 23 12.12 -18.00 3.77
CA LEU A 23 11.15 -18.55 4.71
C LEU A 23 11.86 -19.50 5.69
N GLU A 24 12.56 -18.96 6.67
CA GLU A 24 13.29 -19.79 7.64
C GLU A 24 12.31 -20.41 8.65
N ASP A 25 11.64 -19.59 9.47
CA ASP A 25 10.71 -20.05 10.53
C ASP A 25 9.21 -19.89 10.19
N ARG A 26 8.87 -19.35 9.02
CA ARG A 26 7.48 -19.04 8.63
C ARG A 26 6.87 -19.94 7.56
N VAL A 27 7.57 -21.01 7.16
CA VAL A 27 7.15 -21.95 6.11
C VAL A 27 5.71 -22.45 6.32
N THR A 28 5.34 -22.83 7.54
CA THR A 28 4.01 -23.38 7.86
C THR A 28 2.87 -22.36 7.84
N TYR A 29 3.14 -21.06 7.97
CA TYR A 29 2.14 -19.98 7.81
C TYR A 29 2.05 -19.51 6.35
N TYR A 30 3.20 -19.43 5.67
CA TYR A 30 3.29 -19.09 4.24
C TYR A 30 2.62 -20.13 3.33
N ASP A 31 2.73 -21.42 3.66
CA ASP A 31 2.17 -22.52 2.86
C ASP A 31 0.62 -22.53 2.83
N LYS A 32 -0.03 -21.95 3.84
CA LYS A 32 -1.51 -21.82 3.89
C LYS A 32 -2.06 -20.46 3.47
N ALA A 33 -1.33 -19.37 3.75
CA ALA A 33 -1.80 -18.01 3.47
C ALA A 33 -1.33 -17.48 2.10
N GLY A 34 -0.13 -17.89 1.66
CA GLY A 34 0.57 -17.38 0.48
C GLY A 34 1.09 -15.95 0.66
N ALA A 35 2.14 -15.59 -0.10
CA ALA A 35 2.71 -14.22 -0.13
C ALA A 35 1.65 -13.12 -0.37
N LEU A 36 0.54 -13.49 -1.01
CA LEU A 36 -0.59 -12.61 -1.31
C LEU A 36 -1.37 -12.14 -0.06
N ARG A 37 -1.59 -13.02 0.93
CA ARG A 37 -2.27 -12.60 2.18
C ARG A 37 -1.33 -11.95 3.17
N ASP A 38 -0.06 -12.34 3.17
CA ASP A 38 0.93 -11.84 4.14
C ASP A 38 1.40 -10.43 3.77
N MET A 39 1.76 -10.20 2.50
CA MET A 39 2.38 -8.95 2.06
C MET A 39 1.43 -8.04 1.28
N VAL A 40 0.59 -8.62 0.41
CA VAL A 40 -0.21 -7.80 -0.51
C VAL A 40 -1.43 -7.21 0.19
N GLN A 41 -2.24 -8.04 0.87
CA GLN A 41 -3.53 -7.63 1.42
C GLN A 41 -3.44 -6.55 2.51
N ASN A 42 -2.35 -6.50 3.27
CA ASN A 42 -2.18 -5.52 4.33
C ASN A 42 -1.11 -4.48 3.96
N HIS A 43 0.16 -4.90 3.81
CA HIS A 43 1.27 -3.96 3.68
C HIS A 43 1.25 -3.18 2.36
N MET A 44 1.15 -3.88 1.22
CA MET A 44 1.14 -3.20 -0.09
C MET A 44 -0.14 -2.39 -0.31
N LEU A 45 -1.28 -2.88 0.18
CA LEU A 45 -2.54 -2.15 0.08
C LEU A 45 -2.51 -0.86 0.89
N GLN A 46 -1.93 -0.87 2.09
CA GLN A 46 -1.73 0.35 2.89
C GLN A 46 -0.81 1.36 2.20
N LEU A 47 0.26 0.90 1.54
CA LEU A 47 1.14 1.76 0.75
C LEU A 47 0.41 2.35 -0.46
N LEU A 48 -0.38 1.54 -1.17
CA LEU A 48 -1.22 2.02 -2.28
C LEU A 48 -2.16 3.14 -1.81
N CYS A 49 -2.85 2.94 -0.69
CA CYS A 49 -3.74 3.96 -0.13
C CYS A 49 -3.01 5.27 0.18
N LEU A 50 -1.79 5.21 0.73
CA LEU A 50 -1.02 6.42 1.04
C LEU A 50 -0.50 7.13 -0.21
N VAL A 51 -0.23 6.38 -1.27
CA VAL A 51 0.30 6.87 -2.55
C VAL A 51 -0.82 7.51 -3.39
N ALA A 52 -2.04 6.96 -3.33
CA ALA A 52 -3.14 7.38 -4.18
C ALA A 52 -4.22 8.22 -3.47
N MET A 53 -4.13 8.44 -2.16
CA MET A 53 -5.08 9.28 -1.44
C MET A 53 -4.95 10.76 -1.84
N GLU A 54 -6.08 11.45 -1.83
CA GLU A 54 -6.12 12.91 -1.89
C GLU A 54 -5.54 13.51 -0.60
N ALA A 55 -5.20 14.80 -0.64
CA ALA A 55 -4.74 15.50 0.54
C ALA A 55 -5.83 15.51 1.63
N PRO A 56 -5.56 15.00 2.85
CA PRO A 56 -6.56 14.95 3.90
C PRO A 56 -6.90 16.35 4.40
N SER A 57 -8.14 16.50 4.89
CA SER A 57 -8.65 17.78 5.43
C SER A 57 -7.88 18.27 6.66
N SER A 58 -7.25 17.36 7.41
CA SER A 58 -6.31 17.63 8.49
C SER A 58 -5.32 16.47 8.65
N MET A 59 -4.29 16.64 9.49
CA MET A 59 -3.35 15.57 9.85
C MET A 59 -3.86 14.69 11.00
N ASP A 60 -5.13 14.80 11.36
CA ASP A 60 -5.74 13.94 12.37
C ASP A 60 -5.89 12.52 11.82
N ALA A 61 -5.78 11.53 12.71
CA ALA A 61 -5.77 10.12 12.32
C ALA A 61 -7.02 9.70 11.53
N ASP A 62 -8.19 10.24 11.89
CA ASP A 62 -9.45 9.94 11.22
C ASP A 62 -9.52 10.58 9.82
N ALA A 63 -9.05 11.82 9.66
CA ALA A 63 -9.02 12.49 8.36
C ALA A 63 -8.11 11.77 7.35
N VAL A 64 -6.96 11.27 7.80
CA VAL A 64 -6.06 10.44 6.96
C VAL A 64 -6.71 9.09 6.64
N ARG A 65 -7.41 8.49 7.60
CA ARG A 65 -8.09 7.20 7.40
C ARG A 65 -9.21 7.31 6.37
N ASP A 66 -9.97 8.39 6.39
CA ASP A 66 -11.07 8.63 5.46
C ASP A 66 -10.58 8.72 4.01
N GLU A 67 -9.49 9.45 3.74
CA GLU A 67 -8.94 9.51 2.38
C GLU A 67 -8.35 8.17 1.92
N LYS A 68 -7.74 7.41 2.82
CA LYS A 68 -7.26 6.04 2.52
C LYS A 68 -8.40 5.10 2.18
N LEU A 69 -9.57 5.23 2.83
CA LEU A 69 -10.77 4.43 2.54
C LEU A 69 -11.40 4.76 1.18
N LYS A 70 -11.28 5.99 0.68
CA LYS A 70 -11.80 6.34 -0.67
C LYS A 70 -11.02 5.68 -1.81
N VAL A 71 -9.77 5.31 -1.55
CA VAL A 71 -8.90 4.62 -2.51
C VAL A 71 -9.22 3.13 -2.60
N LEU A 72 -9.75 2.54 -1.52
CA LEU A 72 -10.13 1.13 -1.41
C LEU A 72 -11.47 0.83 -2.08
#